data_AF-A6PXX6-F1
#
_entry.id   AF-A6PXX6-F1
#
_cell.length_a   1.000
_cell.length_b   1.000
_cell.length_c   1.000
_cell.angle_alpha   90.00
_cell.angle_beta   90.00
_cell.angle_gamma   90.00
#
_symmetry.space_group_name_H-M   'P 1'
#
loop_
_entity.id
_entity.type
_entity.pdbx_description
1 polymer ?
#
loop_
_entity_poly.entity_id
_entity_poly.type
_entity_poly.pdbx_seq_one_letter_code
_entity_poly.pdbx_strand_id
1 'polypeptide(L)'
;LERGYGTTLGNSLRRVLLSSLPGAAVTSIKIDGVLHEFDTVPGVREDVMQIILNLKGLAVKSYVEEEKIIELDVEGPAEITAGDILTDSDIEIVNPDHYLFTIAEGASLKATLTVDTNRGYIPAEENKKDDAPVGTLAIDSIYTPVKKVNYQVEPARVGSN
;
A
#
# COMPACT_ATOMS: atom_id res chain seq x y z
N LEU A 1 -37.59 -0.39 -1.20
CA LEU A 1 -37.02 -1.48 -2.03
C LEU A 1 -37.90 -2.69 -1.87
N GLU A 2 -38.12 -3.45 -2.94
CA GLU A 2 -38.80 -4.74 -2.83
C GLU A 2 -38.00 -5.69 -1.94
N ARG A 3 -38.69 -6.62 -1.26
CA ARG A 3 -38.05 -7.57 -0.36
C ARG A 3 -36.97 -8.37 -1.11
N GLY A 4 -35.79 -8.48 -0.51
CA GLY A 4 -34.64 -9.19 -1.10
C GLY A 4 -33.71 -8.29 -1.92
N TYR A 5 -34.19 -7.17 -2.47
CA TYR A 5 -33.34 -6.27 -3.27
C TYR A 5 -32.23 -5.63 -2.42
N GLY A 6 -32.52 -5.32 -1.15
CA GLY A 6 -31.51 -4.77 -0.23
C GLY A 6 -30.30 -5.68 -0.07
N THR A 7 -30.50 -7.00 0.07
CA THR A 7 -29.41 -7.97 0.20
C THR A 7 -28.64 -8.13 -1.11
N THR A 8 -29.36 -8.25 -2.23
CA THR A 8 -28.73 -8.41 -3.55
C THR A 8 -27.88 -7.20 -3.90
N LEU A 9 -28.41 -5.98 -3.74
CA LEU A 9 -27.69 -4.74 -4.03
C LEU A 9 -26.54 -4.50 -3.04
N GLY A 10 -26.78 -4.71 -1.74
CA GLY A 10 -25.77 -4.53 -0.70
C GLY A 10 -24.56 -5.43 -0.91
N ASN A 11 -24.80 -6.72 -1.23
CA ASN A 11 -23.72 -7.66 -1.50
C ASN A 11 -22.96 -7.31 -2.79
N SER A 12 -23.68 -6.97 -3.87
CA SER A 12 -23.04 -6.58 -5.14
C SER A 12 -22.19 -5.33 -4.98
N LEU A 13 -22.69 -4.28 -4.32
CA LEU A 13 -21.94 -3.05 -4.05
C LEU A 13 -20.72 -3.32 -3.18
N ARG A 14 -20.86 -4.13 -2.12
CA ARG A 14 -19.73 -4.52 -1.27
C ARG A 14 -18.62 -5.18 -2.07
N ARG A 15 -18.95 -6.08 -3.01
CA ARG A 15 -17.95 -6.75 -3.86
C ARG A 15 -17.26 -5.75 -4.78
N VAL A 16 -18.03 -4.91 -5.48
CA VAL A 16 -17.48 -3.89 -6.41
C VAL A 16 -16.51 -2.95 -5.69
N LEU A 17 -16.90 -2.44 -4.51
CA LEU A 17 -16.08 -1.53 -3.72
C LEU A 17 -14.76 -2.16 -3.25
N LEU A 18 -14.75 -3.46 -2.94
CA LEU A 18 -13.56 -4.14 -2.40
C LEU A 18 -12.62 -4.68 -3.49
N SER A 19 -13.12 -5.07 -4.65
CA SER A 19 -12.32 -5.80 -5.65
C SER A 19 -12.16 -5.11 -7.00
N SER A 20 -12.96 -4.09 -7.31
CA SER A 20 -13.07 -3.59 -8.68
C SER A 20 -12.73 -2.12 -8.85
N LEU A 21 -12.41 -1.39 -7.78
CA LEU A 21 -11.93 -0.02 -7.89
C LEU A 21 -10.45 -0.01 -8.31
N PRO A 22 -10.07 0.84 -9.29
CA PRO A 22 -8.66 1.05 -9.59
C PRO A 22 -7.99 1.79 -8.42
N GLY A 23 -6.74 1.47 -8.17
CA GLY A 23 -5.89 2.19 -7.24
C GLY A 23 -4.42 1.90 -7.49
N ALA A 24 -3.56 2.54 -6.70
CA ALA A 24 -2.12 2.38 -6.79
C ALA A 24 -1.59 1.77 -5.49
N ALA A 25 -0.54 0.96 -5.59
CA ALA A 25 0.11 0.36 -4.44
C ALA A 25 1.60 0.10 -4.73
N VAL A 26 2.39 -0.02 -3.66
CA VAL A 26 3.77 -0.50 -3.77
C VAL A 26 3.75 -2.00 -4.08
N THR A 27 4.51 -2.42 -5.10
CA THR A 27 4.66 -3.82 -5.53
C THR A 27 5.94 -4.45 -5.02
N SER A 28 7.00 -3.65 -4.91
CA SER A 28 8.29 -4.09 -4.41
C SER A 28 9.06 -2.96 -3.75
N ILE A 29 9.99 -3.35 -2.88
CA ILE A 29 10.98 -2.47 -2.27
C ILE A 29 12.37 -3.08 -2.42
N LYS A 30 13.36 -2.24 -2.68
CA LYS A 30 14.77 -2.62 -2.62
C LYS A 30 15.47 -1.65 -1.67
N ILE A 31 16.10 -2.19 -0.62
CA ILE A 31 16.84 -1.41 0.37
C ILE A 31 18.33 -1.71 0.18
N ASP A 32 19.16 -0.67 0.17
CA ASP A 32 20.60 -0.84 0.01
C ASP A 32 21.19 -1.68 1.16
N GLY A 33 21.92 -2.74 0.79
CA GLY A 33 22.55 -3.66 1.75
C GLY A 33 21.63 -4.74 2.33
N VAL A 34 20.35 -4.78 1.94
CA VAL A 34 19.41 -5.84 2.31
C VAL A 34 19.27 -6.85 1.18
N LEU A 35 19.34 -8.14 1.50
CA LEU A 35 19.22 -9.22 0.50
C LEU A 35 17.89 -9.96 0.61
N HIS A 36 17.34 -10.07 1.82
CA HIS A 36 16.08 -10.76 2.05
C HIS A 36 15.26 -10.08 3.16
N GLU A 37 13.97 -10.42 3.21
CA GLU A 37 12.98 -9.85 4.10
C GLU A 37 13.23 -10.10 5.60
N PHE A 38 14.07 -11.09 5.93
CA PHE A 38 14.42 -11.44 7.31
C PHE A 38 15.66 -10.71 7.84
N ASP A 39 16.22 -9.79 7.03
CA ASP A 39 17.38 -9.00 7.44
C ASP A 39 17.00 -7.90 8.44
N THR A 40 18.03 -7.37 9.08
CA THR A 40 17.95 -6.13 9.87
C THR A 40 18.75 -5.04 9.16
N VAL A 41 18.31 -3.78 9.29
CA VAL A 41 19.05 -2.64 8.74
C VAL A 41 19.83 -1.98 9.88
N PRO A 42 21.18 -1.95 9.84
CA PRO A 42 21.98 -1.32 10.87
C PRO A 42 21.57 0.14 11.12
N GLY A 43 21.29 0.48 12.38
CA GLY A 43 20.89 1.84 12.76
C GLY A 43 19.42 2.17 12.51
N VAL A 44 18.61 1.21 12.06
CA VAL A 44 17.13 1.34 12.01
C VAL A 44 16.52 0.52 13.14
N ARG A 45 15.48 1.06 13.79
CA ARG A 45 14.82 0.41 14.93
C ARG A 45 13.99 -0.80 14.51
N GLU A 46 13.29 -0.69 13.39
CA GLU A 46 12.48 -1.73 12.79
C GLU A 46 13.32 -2.70 11.95
N ASP A 47 12.94 -3.98 11.93
CA ASP A 47 13.48 -4.94 10.96
C ASP A 47 12.83 -4.77 9.57
N VAL A 48 13.37 -5.46 8.56
CA VAL A 48 12.87 -5.34 7.18
C VAL A 48 11.41 -5.79 7.05
N MET A 49 10.99 -6.83 7.78
CA MET A 49 9.59 -7.28 7.79
C MET A 49 8.64 -6.20 8.32
N GLN A 50 9.02 -5.51 9.39
CA GLN A 50 8.22 -4.46 9.99
C GLN A 50 8.17 -3.22 9.09
N ILE A 51 9.26 -2.88 8.40
CA ILE A 51 9.28 -1.84 7.37
C ILE A 51 8.30 -2.21 6.24
N ILE A 52 8.36 -3.43 5.71
CA ILE A 52 7.45 -3.94 4.68
C ILE A 52 5.98 -3.86 5.16
N LEU A 53 5.71 -4.24 6.41
CA LEU A 53 4.37 -4.19 6.98
C LEU A 53 3.86 -2.75 7.07
N ASN A 54 4.70 -1.81 7.50
CA ASN A 54 4.35 -0.40 7.57
C ASN A 54 4.12 0.18 6.16
N LEU A 55 4.89 -0.23 5.16
CA LEU A 55 4.71 0.17 3.76
C LEU A 55 3.38 -0.31 3.17
N LYS A 56 2.83 -1.45 3.60
CA LYS A 56 1.47 -1.85 3.19
C LYS A 56 0.39 -0.88 3.67
N GLY A 57 0.68 -0.05 4.67
CA GLY A 57 -0.18 1.04 5.14
C GLY A 57 -0.07 2.33 4.32
N LEU A 58 0.90 2.43 3.42
CA LEU A 58 1.09 3.59 2.55
C LEU A 58 -0.08 3.72 1.56
N ALA A 59 -0.71 4.89 1.55
CA ALA A 59 -1.74 5.23 0.59
C ALA A 59 -1.14 6.12 -0.50
N VAL A 60 -0.97 5.54 -1.69
CA VAL A 60 -0.45 6.25 -2.86
C VAL A 60 -1.55 6.45 -3.89
N LYS A 61 -1.44 7.54 -4.63
CA LYS A 61 -2.25 7.82 -5.80
C LYS A 61 -1.31 8.04 -6.99
N SER A 62 -1.55 7.30 -8.07
CA SER A 62 -0.83 7.48 -9.33
C SER A 62 -1.72 8.22 -10.33
N TYR A 63 -1.12 9.12 -11.09
CA TYR A 63 -1.72 9.84 -12.22
C TYR A 63 -1.38 9.19 -13.57
N VAL A 64 -0.51 8.19 -13.58
CA VAL A 64 -0.12 7.40 -14.76
C VAL A 64 -0.44 5.92 -14.55
N GLU A 65 -0.65 5.19 -15.65
CA GLU A 65 -0.90 3.73 -15.62
C GLU A 65 0.40 2.91 -15.60
N GLU A 66 1.53 3.54 -15.94
CA GLU A 66 2.83 2.88 -15.99
C GLU A 66 3.44 2.70 -14.59
N GLU A 67 4.25 1.66 -14.44
CA GLU A 67 5.04 1.43 -13.24
C GLU A 67 6.03 2.59 -13.01
N LYS A 68 6.09 3.07 -11.76
CA LYS A 68 6.98 4.16 -11.35
C LYS A 68 7.87 3.72 -10.20
N ILE A 69 9.11 4.18 -10.24
CA ILE A 69 10.05 4.03 -9.13
C ILE A 69 10.05 5.35 -8.35
N ILE A 70 9.87 5.25 -7.05
CA ILE A 70 10.02 6.35 -6.09
C ILE A 70 11.14 6.02 -5.11
N GLU A 71 11.73 7.04 -4.51
CA GLU A 71 12.96 6.89 -3.75
C GLU A 71 12.77 7.31 -2.30
N LEU A 72 13.56 6.71 -1.40
CA LEU A 72 13.68 7.12 -0.01
C LEU A 72 15.17 7.22 0.29
N ASP A 73 15.63 8.42 0.62
CA ASP A 73 17.02 8.71 0.98
C ASP A 73 16.99 9.56 2.26
N VAL A 74 17.24 8.93 3.39
CA VAL A 74 17.02 9.52 4.72
C VAL A 74 18.21 9.29 5.64
N GLU A 75 18.50 10.27 6.49
CA GLU A 75 19.57 10.24 7.48
C GLU A 75 19.01 10.49 8.89
N GLY A 76 19.61 9.83 9.89
CA GLY A 76 19.20 9.94 11.27
C GLY A 76 19.99 10.93 12.13
N PRO A 77 19.48 11.28 13.31
CA PRO A 77 18.34 10.67 13.99
C PRO A 77 16.99 11.26 13.56
N ALA A 78 16.04 10.43 13.16
CA ALA A 78 14.71 10.87 12.73
C ALA A 78 13.67 9.75 12.80
N GLU A 79 12.41 10.13 13.02
CA GLU A 79 11.26 9.27 12.72
C GLU A 79 10.88 9.50 11.25
N ILE A 80 10.93 8.45 10.45
CA ILE A 80 10.67 8.50 9.01
C ILE A 80 9.20 8.18 8.76
N THR A 81 8.58 9.04 7.97
CA THR A 81 7.18 9.01 7.60
C THR A 81 7.03 8.86 6.09
N ALA A 82 5.81 8.63 5.62
CA ALA A 82 5.49 8.56 4.22
C ALA A 82 5.76 9.88 3.47
N GLY A 83 5.76 11.02 4.18
CA GLY A 83 6.08 12.33 3.62
C GLY A 83 7.56 12.51 3.26
N ASP A 84 8.44 11.64 3.76
CA ASP A 84 9.88 11.66 3.45
C ASP A 84 10.21 10.91 2.15
N ILE A 85 9.22 10.26 1.52
CA ILE A 85 9.38 9.58 0.24
C ILE A 85 9.49 10.62 -0.88
N LEU A 86 10.54 10.52 -1.69
CA LEU A 86 10.81 11.35 -2.84
C LEU A 86 9.99 10.84 -4.03
N THR A 87 9.04 11.66 -4.49
CA THR A 87 8.18 11.38 -5.64
C THR A 87 8.20 12.53 -6.65
N ASP A 88 7.71 12.27 -7.87
CA ASP A 88 7.47 13.31 -8.88
C ASP A 88 5.97 13.69 -8.94
N SER A 89 5.58 14.49 -9.94
CA SER A 89 4.18 14.91 -10.12
C SER A 89 3.21 13.78 -10.45
N ASP A 90 3.70 12.60 -10.82
CA ASP A 90 2.88 11.49 -11.24
C ASP A 90 2.42 10.64 -10.04
N ILE A 91 3.12 10.72 -8.90
CA ILE A 91 2.80 9.99 -7.68
C ILE A 91 2.55 10.96 -6.52
N GLU A 92 1.39 10.82 -5.88
CA GLU A 92 1.00 11.56 -4.69
C GLU A 92 0.88 10.63 -3.48
N ILE A 93 1.56 10.98 -2.38
CA ILE A 93 1.41 10.34 -1.08
C ILE A 93 0.19 10.95 -0.37
N VAL A 94 -0.84 10.14 -0.14
CA VAL A 94 -2.13 10.59 0.40
C VAL A 94 -2.10 10.69 1.93
N ASN A 95 -1.27 9.89 2.60
CA ASN A 95 -1.12 9.87 4.06
C ASN A 95 0.32 10.20 4.49
N PRO A 96 0.80 11.45 4.32
CA PRO A 96 2.20 11.81 4.58
C PRO A 96 2.65 11.54 6.02
N ASP A 97 1.76 11.66 7.01
CA ASP A 97 2.08 11.44 8.42
C ASP A 97 2.21 9.94 8.81
N HIS A 98 2.06 9.03 7.85
CA HIS A 98 2.09 7.59 8.11
C HIS A 98 3.51 7.13 8.46
N TYR A 99 3.67 6.59 9.66
CA TYR A 99 4.95 6.10 10.16
C TYR A 99 5.50 4.93 9.34
N LEU A 100 6.78 4.99 8.98
CA LEU A 100 7.50 3.92 8.29
C LEU A 100 8.50 3.22 9.21
N PHE A 101 9.46 3.95 9.77
CA PHE A 101 10.49 3.42 10.68
C PHE A 101 11.24 4.56 11.38
N THR A 102 12.07 4.24 12.36
CA THR A 102 12.93 5.19 13.07
C THR A 102 14.39 4.89 12.76
N ILE A 103 15.17 5.93 12.44
CA ILE A 103 16.60 5.83 12.18
C ILE A 103 17.40 6.52 13.29
N ALA A 104 18.48 5.87 13.73
CA ALA A 104 19.36 6.33 14.80
C ALA A 104 20.38 7.37 14.29
N GLU A 105 21.01 8.09 15.22
CA GLU A 105 22.04 9.07 14.90
C GLU A 105 23.22 8.45 14.13
N GLY A 106 23.62 9.09 13.02
CA GLY A 106 24.74 8.64 12.19
C GLY A 106 24.44 7.46 11.26
N ALA A 107 23.18 7.00 11.19
CA ALA A 107 22.73 6.00 10.22
C ALA A 107 22.01 6.66 9.04
N SER A 108 22.04 5.99 7.88
CA SER A 108 21.33 6.39 6.67
C SER A 108 20.65 5.19 6.03
N LEU A 109 19.49 5.38 5.41
CA LEU A 109 18.81 4.35 4.64
C LEU A 109 18.49 4.89 3.24
N LYS A 110 18.88 4.11 2.23
CA LYS A 110 18.50 4.32 0.83
C LYS A 110 17.64 3.15 0.35
N ALA A 111 16.51 3.46 -0.23
CA ALA A 111 15.61 2.48 -0.80
C ALA A 111 14.90 3.00 -2.05
N THR A 112 14.57 2.09 -2.95
CA THR A 112 13.69 2.35 -4.08
C THR A 112 12.42 1.53 -3.92
N LEU A 113 11.26 2.16 -4.11
CA LEU A 113 9.96 1.51 -4.09
C LEU A 113 9.35 1.56 -5.48
N THR A 114 8.77 0.45 -5.89
CA THR A 114 8.07 0.34 -7.16
C THR A 114 6.58 0.49 -6.91
N VAL A 115 5.94 1.48 -7.54
CA VAL A 115 4.49 1.72 -7.49
C VAL A 115 3.88 1.33 -8.83
N ASP A 116 2.80 0.58 -8.76
CA ASP A 116 2.00 0.18 -9.92
C ASP A 116 0.52 0.52 -9.71
N THR A 117 -0.26 0.47 -10.78
CA THR A 117 -1.71 0.66 -10.76
C THR A 117 -2.44 -0.63 -11.13
N ASN A 118 -3.39 -1.04 -10.30
CA ASN A 118 -4.16 -2.26 -10.54
C ASN A 118 -5.50 -2.22 -9.78
N ARG A 119 -6.15 -3.37 -9.60
CA ARG A 119 -7.41 -3.53 -8.87
C ARG A 119 -7.31 -4.61 -7.82
N GLY A 120 -7.99 -4.38 -6.70
CA GLY A 120 -8.13 -5.40 -5.65
C GLY A 120 -6.84 -5.63 -4.88
N TYR A 121 -6.39 -6.89 -4.85
CA TYR A 121 -5.25 -7.36 -4.06
C TYR A 121 -4.42 -8.32 -4.89
N ILE A 122 -3.09 -8.13 -4.88
CA ILE A 122 -2.13 -9.04 -5.52
C ILE A 122 -1.12 -9.50 -4.47
N PRO A 123 -0.92 -10.82 -4.29
CA PRO A 123 0.04 -11.35 -3.33
C PRO A 123 1.49 -11.12 -3.79
N ALA A 124 2.42 -11.06 -2.84
CA ALA A 124 3.84 -10.86 -3.11
C ALA A 124 4.44 -11.84 -4.15
N GLU A 125 4.01 -13.11 -4.14
CA GLU A 125 4.48 -14.13 -5.09
C GLU A 125 4.20 -13.77 -6.55
N GLU A 126 3.07 -13.10 -6.83
CA GLU A 126 2.70 -12.67 -8.18
C GLU A 126 3.42 -11.39 -8.61
N ASN A 127 3.93 -10.61 -7.66
CA ASN A 127 4.72 -9.40 -7.92
C ASN A 127 6.21 -9.70 -8.19
N LYS A 128 6.67 -10.95 -8.03
CA LYS A 128 8.06 -11.34 -8.31
C LYS A 128 8.32 -11.27 -9.81
N LYS A 129 9.36 -10.53 -10.21
CA LYS A 129 9.84 -10.48 -11.59
C LYS A 129 11.14 -11.28 -11.72
N ASP A 130 11.24 -12.09 -12.77
CA ASP A 130 12.42 -12.93 -13.03
C ASP A 130 13.68 -12.10 -13.31
N ASP A 131 13.52 -10.88 -13.81
CA ASP A 131 14.58 -9.91 -14.13
C ASP A 131 14.79 -8.87 -13.02
N ALA A 132 14.13 -9.02 -11.87
CA ALA A 132 14.31 -8.10 -10.75
C ALA A 132 15.77 -8.08 -10.27
N PRO A 133 16.35 -6.89 -10.00
CA PRO A 133 17.67 -6.80 -9.40
C PRO A 133 17.76 -7.57 -8.08
N VAL A 134 18.94 -8.12 -7.78
CA VAL A 134 19.21 -8.77 -6.49
C VAL A 134 18.90 -7.81 -5.33
N GLY A 135 18.23 -8.32 -4.30
CA GLY A 135 17.77 -7.56 -3.14
C GLY A 135 16.41 -6.87 -3.32
N THR A 136 15.74 -7.05 -4.48
CA THR A 136 14.35 -6.59 -4.66
C THR A 136 13.40 -7.53 -3.93
N LEU A 137 12.66 -6.98 -2.98
CA LEU A 137 11.68 -7.69 -2.16
C LEU A 137 10.28 -7.38 -2.70
N ALA A 138 9.62 -8.39 -3.27
CA ALA A 138 8.22 -8.30 -3.65
C ALA A 138 7.34 -8.29 -2.39
N ILE A 139 6.30 -7.45 -2.38
CA ILE A 139 5.39 -7.32 -1.24
C ILE A 139 3.94 -7.45 -1.70
N ASP A 140 3.03 -7.74 -0.78
CA ASP A 140 1.59 -7.76 -1.12
C ASP A 140 1.11 -6.35 -1.47
N SER A 141 0.43 -6.23 -2.62
CA SER A 141 -0.11 -4.97 -3.11
C SER A 141 -1.60 -4.86 -2.85
N ILE A 142 -1.98 -3.87 -2.04
CA ILE A 142 -3.37 -3.56 -1.70
C ILE A 142 -3.80 -2.35 -2.53
N TYR A 143 -4.27 -2.60 -3.76
CA TYR A 143 -4.72 -1.54 -4.68
C TYR A 143 -6.08 -0.95 -4.29
N THR A 144 -6.89 -1.72 -3.55
CA THR A 144 -8.23 -1.24 -3.18
C THR A 144 -8.16 -0.02 -2.25
N PRO A 145 -8.76 1.12 -2.64
CA PRO A 145 -8.81 2.30 -1.78
C PRO A 145 -9.79 2.13 -0.60
N VAL A 146 -10.53 1.01 -0.56
CA VAL A 146 -11.58 0.76 0.42
C VAL A 146 -11.12 -0.29 1.44
N LYS A 147 -10.87 0.15 2.67
CA LYS A 147 -10.41 -0.73 3.75
C LYS A 147 -11.51 -1.65 4.31
N LYS A 148 -12.76 -1.17 4.40
CA LYS A 148 -13.87 -1.92 4.99
C LYS A 148 -15.22 -1.46 4.45
N VAL A 149 -16.09 -2.43 4.14
CA VAL A 149 -17.49 -2.19 3.76
C VAL A 149 -18.40 -3.12 4.55
N ASN A 150 -19.42 -2.54 5.20
CA ASN A 150 -20.49 -3.27 5.89
C ASN A 150 -21.84 -2.74 5.39
N TYR A 151 -22.85 -3.60 5.36
CA TYR A 151 -24.23 -3.21 5.05
C TYR A 151 -25.19 -3.99 5.97
N GLN A 152 -26.36 -3.41 6.24
CA GLN A 152 -27.43 -4.03 7.01
C GLN A 152 -28.74 -3.81 6.24
N VAL A 153 -29.66 -4.77 6.33
CA VAL A 153 -30.96 -4.72 5.67
C VAL A 153 -32.02 -4.92 6.73
N GLU A 154 -32.86 -3.90 6.92
CA GLU A 154 -33.92 -3.89 7.92
C GLU A 154 -35.30 -3.72 7.26
N PRO A 155 -36.36 -4.31 7.84
CA PRO A 155 -37.73 -4.03 7.40
C PRO A 155 -38.10 -2.57 7.64
N ALA A 156 -38.61 -1.90 6.61
CA ALA A 156 -39.17 -0.56 6.72
C ALA A 156 -40.67 -0.59 6.41
N ARG A 157 -41.49 0.02 7.27
CA ARG A 157 -42.92 0.21 6.98
C ARG A 157 -43.08 1.43 6.09
N VAL A 158 -43.60 1.21 4.88
CA VAL A 158 -43.92 2.31 3.96
C VAL A 158 -45.41 2.59 4.11
N GLY A 159 -45.78 3.84 4.42
CA GLY A 159 -47.18 4.26 4.51
C GLY A 159 -47.88 4.08 3.16
N SER A 160 -49.07 3.51 3.18
CA SER A 160 -49.95 3.44 2.00
C SER A 160 -50.61 4.80 1.83
N ASN A 161 -50.33 5.50 0.73
CA ASN A 161 -51.20 6.59 0.25
C ASN A 161 -52.30 6.00 -0.64
#